data_AF-A0A9X3NUE2-F1
#
_entry.id   AF-A0A9X3NUE2-F1
#
_cell.length_a   1.000
_cell.length_b   1.000
_cell.length_c   1.000
_cell.angle_alpha   90.00
_cell.angle_beta   90.00
_cell.angle_gamma   90.00
#
_symmetry.space_group_name_H-M   'P 1'
#
loop_
_entity.id
_entity.type
_entity.pdbx_description
1 polymer ?
#
loop_
_entity_poly.entity_id
_entity_poly.type
_entity_poly.pdbx_seq_one_letter_code
_entity_poly.pdbx_strand_id
1 'polypeptide(L)' 'MSVPGGFAPGGLPVGRQIAGPRLAERRVPEVGHASVLATGSGRRRLPLGGRGAAANGQDGT' A
#
# COMPACT_ATOMS: atom_id res chain seq x y z
N MET A 1 6.55 4.45 -8.89
CA MET A 1 6.35 3.05 -8.47
C MET A 1 5.34 3.02 -7.33
N SER A 2 4.49 2.00 -7.29
CA SER A 2 3.56 1.78 -6.18
C SER A 2 4.14 0.79 -5.18
N VAL A 3 4.01 1.08 -3.88
CA VAL A 3 4.39 0.19 -2.77
C VAL A 3 3.22 -0.01 -1.79
N PRO A 4 3.21 -1.10 -1.00
CA PRO A 4 2.23 -1.26 0.07
C PRO A 4 2.33 -0.13 1.11
N GLY A 5 1.21 0.53 1.36
CA GLY A 5 1.06 1.57 2.40
C GLY A 5 0.52 1.05 3.73
N GLY A 6 0.21 -0.25 3.82
CA GLY A 6 -0.43 -0.86 4.98
C GLY A 6 -1.93 -1.03 4.77
N PHE A 7 -2.72 -0.85 5.83
CA PHE A 7 -4.16 -1.05 5.81
C PHE A 7 -4.89 0.11 6.47
N ALA A 8 -5.96 0.56 5.83
CA ALA A 8 -6.89 1.52 6.41
C ALA A 8 -7.64 0.89 7.60
N PRO A 9 -8.28 1.72 8.47
CA PRO A 9 -9.33 1.24 9.36
C PRO A 9 -10.36 0.41 8.56
N GLY A 10 -10.77 -0.74 9.08
CA GLY A 10 -11.57 -1.72 8.33
C GLY A 10 -10.74 -2.75 7.52
N GLY A 11 -9.41 -2.65 7.54
CA GLY A 11 -8.52 -3.70 7.05
C GLY A 11 -8.35 -3.74 5.53
N LEU A 12 -8.82 -2.70 4.82
CA LEU A 12 -8.62 -2.51 3.38
C LEU A 12 -7.18 -2.12 3.06
N PRO A 13 -6.52 -2.75 2.07
CA PRO A 13 -5.15 -2.43 1.71
C PRO A 13 -5.08 -1.04 1.08
N VAL A 14 -4.06 -0.27 1.44
CA VAL A 14 -3.78 1.03 0.81
C VAL A 14 -2.40 1.00 0.16
N GLY A 15 -2.28 1.66 -0.99
CA GLY A 15 -1.01 1.84 -1.70
C GLY A 15 -0.39 3.20 -1.40
N ARG A 16 0.94 3.30 -1.51
CA ARG A 16 1.67 4.57 -1.49
C ARG A 16 2.47 4.70 -2.79
N GLN A 17 2.42 5.88 -3.41
CA GLN A 17 3.16 6.16 -4.64
C GLN A 17 4.52 6.79 -4.31
N ILE A 18 5.57 6.28 -4.95
CA ILE A 18 6.92 6.85 -4.91
C ILE A 18 7.24 7.41 -6.30
N ALA A 19 7.61 8.69 -6.33
CA ALA A 19 8.13 9.38 -7.50
C ALA A 19 9.58 9.79 -7.23
N GLY A 20 10.39 9.87 -8.28
CA GLY A 20 11.80 10.26 -8.19
C GLY A 20 12.16 11.29 -9.25
N PRO A 21 13.38 11.85 -9.18
CA PRO A 21 13.90 12.76 -10.19
C PRO A 21 13.93 12.12 -11.58
N ARG A 22 13.91 12.96 -12.61
CA ARG A 22 14.10 12.53 -14.00
C ARG A 22 15.46 11.83 -14.16
N LEU A 23 15.52 10.75 -14.96
CA LEU A 23 16.73 9.96 -15.23
C LEU A 23 17.36 9.28 -14.00
N ALA A 24 16.54 8.98 -12.98
CA ALA A 24 16.97 8.29 -11.76
C ALA A 24 16.24 6.94 -11.61
N GLU A 25 16.23 6.13 -12.66
CA GLU A 25 15.44 4.90 -12.79
C GLU A 25 15.76 3.88 -11.67
N ARG A 26 17.01 3.87 -11.16
CA ARG A 26 17.43 3.00 -10.05
C ARG A 26 16.94 3.46 -8.68
N ARG A 27 16.82 4.78 -8.46
CA ARG A 27 16.45 5.35 -7.15
C ARG A 27 15.06 4.91 -6.71
N VAL A 28 14.10 4.90 -7.64
CA VAL A 28 12.70 4.65 -7.31
C VAL A 28 12.47 3.21 -6.79
N PRO A 29 13.01 2.15 -7.43
CA PRO A 29 12.97 0.80 -6.88
C PRO A 29 13.73 0.61 -5.56
N GLU A 30 14.91 1.22 -5.41
CA GLU A 30 15.71 1.12 -4.18
C GLU A 30 14.97 1.71 -2.97
N VAL A 31 14.39 2.90 -3.13
CA VAL A 31 13.56 3.54 -2.09
C VAL A 31 12.29 2.72 -1.84
N GLY A 32 11.70 2.14 -2.88
CA GLY A 32 10.55 1.25 -2.74
C GLY A 32 10.85 0.01 -1.88
N HIS A 33 12.00 -0.62 -2.12
CA HIS A 33 12.45 -1.77 -1.34
C HIS A 33 12.74 -1.39 0.13
N ALA A 34 13.51 -0.31 0.33
CA ALA A 34 13.82 0.20 1.66
C ALA A 34 12.56 0.56 2.45
N SER A 35 11.55 1.16 1.80
CA SER A 35 10.27 1.47 2.42
C SER A 35 9.57 0.22 2.95
N VAL A 36 9.52 -0.87 2.19
CA VAL A 36 8.84 -2.10 2.62
C VAL A 36 9.58 -2.77 3.77
N LEU A 37 10.91 -2.74 3.76
CA LEU A 37 11.72 -3.25 4.87
C LEU A 37 11.48 -2.44 6.15
N ALA A 38 11.45 -1.11 6.05
CA ALA A 38 11.28 -0.23 7.20
C ALA A 38 9.89 -0.33 7.85
N THR A 39 8.82 -0.49 7.05
CA THR A 39 7.44 -0.51 7.57
C THR A 39 6.91 -1.92 7.81
N GLY A 40 7.52 -2.95 7.22
CA GLY A 40 7.02 -4.31 7.27
C GLY A 40 5.67 -4.52 6.57
N SER A 41 5.18 -3.54 5.78
CA SER A 41 3.85 -3.57 5.16
C SER A 41 3.63 -4.78 4.23
N GLY A 42 4.69 -5.43 3.76
CA GLY A 42 4.64 -6.64 2.95
C GLY A 42 4.39 -7.94 3.73
N ARG A 43 4.36 -7.91 5.08
CA ARG A 43 4.20 -9.12 5.91
C ARG A 43 2.76 -9.63 5.95
N ARG A 44 1.76 -8.75 5.87
CA ARG A 44 0.34 -9.12 5.86
C ARG A 44 -0.14 -9.27 4.42
N ARG A 45 -0.49 -10.50 4.03
CA ARG A 45 -1.05 -10.84 2.73
C ARG A 45 -2.57 -11.01 2.83
N LEU A 46 -3.28 -10.58 1.80
CA LEU A 46 -4.71 -10.84 1.67
C LEU A 46 -4.94 -12.18 0.96
N PRO A 47 -6.02 -12.90 1.31
CA PRO A 47 -6.48 -14.04 0.52
C PRO A 47 -6.78 -13.60 -0.91
N LEU A 48 -6.29 -14.37 -1.89
CA LEU A 48 -6.53 -14.15 -3.31
C LEU A 48 -7.99 -14.50 -3.63
N GLY A 49 -8.92 -13.58 -3.38
CA GLY A 49 -10.35 -13.80 -3.62
C GLY A 49 -11.31 -12.79 -2.96
N GLY A 50 -10.83 -11.93 -2.05
CA GLY A 50 -11.65 -10.91 -1.44
C GLY A 50 -11.88 -9.71 -2.36
N ARG A 51 -13.03 -9.66 -3.05
CA ARG A 51 -13.59 -8.37 -3.45
C ARG A 51 -13.76 -7.55 -2.16
N GLY A 52 -13.27 -6.31 -2.09
CA GLY A 52 -13.28 -5.49 -0.88
C GLY A 52 -14.69 -5.41 -0.29
N ALA A 53 -15.00 -6.27 0.68
CA ALA A 53 -16.33 -6.40 1.23
C ALA A 53 -16.57 -5.26 2.22
N ALA A 54 -17.32 -4.27 1.72
CA ALA A 54 -18.22 -3.39 2.45
C ALA A 54 -17.71 -2.82 3.80
N ALA A 55 -17.20 -1.60 3.75
CA ALA A 55 -17.29 -0.65 4.86
C ALA A 55 -17.38 0.78 4.30
N ASN A 56 -18.41 1.03 3.49
CA ASN A 56 -18.98 2.37 3.42
C ASN A 56 -20.13 2.34 4.44
N GLY A 57 -19.85 2.70 5.70
CA GLY A 57 -20.91 2.99 6.67
C GLY A 57 -21.82 4.06 6.07
N GLN A 58 -23.15 4.00 6.13
CA GLN A 58 -23.94 3.78 7.33
C GLN A 58 -23.27 4.41 8.56
N ASP A 59 -23.29 5.74 8.56
CA ASP A 59 -23.45 6.58 9.76
C ASP A 59 -24.05 7.90 9.27
N GLY A 60 -25.39 7.98 9.33
CA GLY A 60 -26.16 9.08 8.78
C GLY A 60 -27.66 8.96 9.06
N THR A 61 -28.03 8.59 10.30
CA THR A 61 -29.25 8.98 11.03
C THR A 61 -29.09 8.53 12.48
#